data_AF-A0A7V6D1Z6-F1
#
_entry.id   AF-A0A7V6D1Z6-F1
#
_cell.length_a   1.000
_cell.length_b   1.000
_cell.length_c   1.000
_cell.angle_alpha   90.00
_cell.angle_beta   90.00
_cell.angle_gamma   90.00
#
_symmetry.space_group_name_H-M   'P 1'
#
loop_
_entity.id
_entity.type
_entity.pdbx_description
1 polymer ?
#
loop_
_entity_poly.entity_id
_entity_poly.type
_entity_poly.pdbx_seq_one_letter_code
_entity_poly.pdbx_strand_id
1 'polypeptide(L)'
;MAAEFSRRELIEAVFASAAIRSSGQAPSTTKSQLGIPGPFRGKVVAVEHPGSIIGGKYQQQAVREMMRRGMMELTGAPSWEEAWR
;
A
#
# COMPACT_ATOMS: atom_id res chain seq x y z
N MET A 1 31.67 -34.45 5.26
CA MET A 1 30.52 -34.35 6.19
C MET A 1 29.80 -33.06 5.83
N ALA A 2 28.85 -33.12 4.88
CA ALA A 2 28.12 -31.95 4.43
C ALA A 2 26.95 -31.72 5.40
N ALA A 3 26.81 -30.49 5.91
CA ALA A 3 25.71 -30.14 6.79
C ALA A 3 24.40 -30.14 5.98
N GLU A 4 23.44 -30.98 6.39
CA GLU A 4 22.09 -30.97 5.85
C GLU A 4 21.28 -29.90 6.57
N PHE A 5 21.10 -28.74 5.92
CA PHE A 5 20.29 -27.66 6.46
C PHE A 5 18.81 -27.91 6.17
N SER A 6 17.97 -27.85 7.20
CA SER A 6 16.54 -27.99 7.04
C SER A 6 15.95 -26.71 6.44
N ARG A 7 14.93 -26.87 5.58
CA ARG A 7 14.19 -25.74 4.98
C ARG A 7 13.69 -24.75 6.03
N ARG A 8 13.40 -25.24 7.24
CA ARG A 8 12.96 -24.42 8.37
C ARG A 8 14.05 -23.49 8.90
N GLU A 9 15.28 -23.98 9.01
CA GLU A 9 16.43 -23.20 9.50
C GLU A 9 16.79 -22.08 8.52
N LEU A 10 16.64 -22.35 7.22
CA LEU A 10 16.80 -21.36 6.15
C LEU A 10 15.78 -20.21 6.26
N ILE A 11 14.54 -20.51 6.61
CA ILE A 11 13.49 -19.49 6.79
C ILE A 11 13.73 -18.68 8.06
N GLU A 12 14.11 -19.34 9.15
CA GLU A 12 14.39 -18.67 10.43
C GLU A 12 15.58 -17.69 10.31
N ALA A 13 16.62 -18.03 9.54
CA ALA A 13 17.74 -17.13 9.27
C ALA A 13 17.35 -15.86 8.46
N VAL A 14 16.39 -15.98 7.53
CA VAL A 14 15.88 -14.85 6.75
C VAL A 14 15.02 -13.91 7.60
N PHE A 15 14.24 -14.44 8.54
CA PHE A 15 13.43 -13.61 9.44
C PHE A 15 14.25 -12.94 10.55
N ALA A 16 15.33 -13.58 11.03
CA ALA A 16 16.22 -13.00 12.04
C ALA A 16 16.99 -11.75 11.55
N SER A 17 17.09 -11.54 10.24
CA SER A 17 17.75 -10.39 9.62
C SER A 17 16.80 -9.29 9.13
N ALA A 18 15.48 -9.52 9.20
CA ALA A 18 14.45 -8.63 8.63
C ALA A 18 13.94 -7.55 9.61
N ALA A 19 14.78 -7.07 10.54
CA ALA A 19 14.52 -5.83 11.27
C ALA A 19 14.95 -4.60 10.44
N ILE A 20 14.70 -4.62 9.12
CA ILE A 20 14.79 -3.40 8.31
C ILE A 20 13.55 -2.60 8.64
N ARG A 21 13.74 -1.52 9.41
CA ARG A 21 12.71 -0.52 9.68
C ARG A 21 12.12 -0.11 8.33
N SER A 22 10.86 -0.47 8.07
CA SER A 22 10.08 0.14 7.01
C SER A 22 9.76 1.57 7.42
N SER A 23 10.74 2.47 7.27
CA SER A 23 10.43 3.88 7.14
C SER A 23 9.61 4.00 5.86
N GLY A 24 8.29 4.00 6.00
CA GLY A 24 7.35 4.34 4.94
C GLY A 24 7.61 5.77 4.52
N GLN A 25 8.63 5.97 3.69
CA GLN A 25 8.91 7.25 3.09
C GLN A 25 7.95 7.35 1.90
N ALA A 26 6.87 8.12 2.09
CA ALA A 26 6.07 8.58 0.96
C ALA A 26 7.04 9.12 -0.10
N PRO A 27 6.89 8.75 -1.39
CA PRO A 27 7.82 9.18 -2.43
C PRO A 27 7.83 10.72 -2.44
N SER A 28 8.95 11.31 -2.03
CA SER A 28 9.17 12.73 -2.18
C SER A 28 9.22 13.01 -3.67
N THR A 29 8.20 13.69 -4.19
CA THR A 29 8.17 14.15 -5.57
C THR A 29 9.27 15.20 -5.76
N THR A 30 10.49 14.77 -6.01
CA THR A 30 11.56 15.66 -6.46
C THR A 30 11.11 16.20 -7.81
N LYS A 31 10.66 17.46 -7.84
CA LYS A 31 10.34 18.17 -9.08
C LYS A 31 11.62 18.18 -9.93
N SER A 32 11.71 17.28 -10.90
CA SER A 32 12.71 17.36 -11.94
C SER A 32 12.46 18.66 -12.72
N GLN A 33 13.43 19.56 -12.68
CA GLN A 33 13.37 20.86 -13.35
C GLN A 33 13.37 20.75 -14.89
N LEU A 34 13.55 19.54 -15.44
CA LEU A 34 13.61 19.27 -16.89
C LEU A 34 12.64 18.15 -17.34
N GLY A 35 11.69 17.74 -16.51
CA GLY A 35 10.63 16.82 -16.92
C GLY A 35 9.33 17.60 -17.12
N ILE A 36 8.87 17.78 -18.35
CA ILE A 36 7.53 18.32 -18.60
C ILE A 36 6.53 17.28 -18.05
N PRO A 37 5.74 17.58 -17.00
CA PRO A 37 4.66 16.69 -16.62
C PRO A 37 3.73 16.58 -17.83
N GLY A 38 3.49 15.35 -18.29
CA GLY A 38 2.62 15.10 -19.45
C GLY A 38 1.26 15.79 -19.29
N PRO A 39 0.54 16.03 -20.40
CA PRO A 39 -0.69 16.84 -20.43
C PRO A 39 -1.77 16.35 -19.44
N PHE A 40 -1.75 15.06 -19.10
CA PHE A 40 -2.62 14.47 -18.09
C PHE A 40 -1.82 14.20 -16.81
N ARG A 41 -1.94 15.11 -15.84
CA ARG A 41 -1.40 14.89 -14.50
C ARG A 41 -2.25 13.81 -13.81
N GLY A 42 -1.69 12.61 -13.64
CA GLY A 42 -2.33 11.59 -12.83
C GLY A 42 -2.62 12.10 -11.42
N LYS A 43 -3.82 11.81 -10.90
CA LYS A 43 -4.19 12.08 -9.51
C LYS A 43 -3.98 10.82 -8.69
N VAL A 44 -3.41 10.97 -7.50
CA VAL A 44 -3.24 9.89 -6.52
C VAL A 44 -3.93 10.31 -5.24
N VAL A 45 -4.68 9.39 -4.63
CA VAL A 45 -5.31 9.58 -3.33
C VAL A 45 -4.88 8.46 -2.39
N ALA A 46 -4.72 8.79 -1.12
CA ALA A 46 -4.35 7.83 -0.09
C ALA A 46 -5.53 7.68 0.89
N VAL A 47 -5.89 6.44 1.20
CA VAL A 47 -6.91 6.13 2.19
C VAL A 47 -6.37 5.17 3.22
N GLU A 48 -6.76 5.41 4.46
CA GLU A 48 -6.40 4.60 5.62
C GLU A 48 -7.62 4.39 6.51
N HIS A 49 -7.68 3.21 7.11
CA HIS A 49 -8.61 2.86 8.16
C HIS A 49 -7.86 2.04 9.23
N PRO A 50 -7.84 2.46 10.51
CA PRO A 50 -7.03 1.81 11.55
C PRO A 50 -7.49 0.37 11.83
N GLY A 51 -8.78 0.09 11.69
CA GLY A 51 -9.34 -1.27 11.76
C GLY A 51 -9.25 -2.08 10.48
N SER A 52 -8.48 -1.67 9.46
CA SER A 52 -8.36 -2.42 8.20
C SER A 52 -7.73 -3.79 8.40
N ILE A 53 -6.80 -3.92 9.35
CA ILE A 53 -6.19 -5.18 9.79
C ILE A 53 -6.31 -5.28 11.31
N ILE A 54 -6.88 -6.39 11.80
CA ILE A 54 -6.95 -6.72 13.23
C ILE A 54 -6.45 -8.16 13.41
N GLY A 55 -5.44 -8.36 14.25
CA GLY A 55 -4.86 -9.68 14.51
C GLY A 55 -4.33 -10.38 13.25
N GLY A 56 -3.75 -9.63 12.31
CA GLY A 56 -3.24 -10.16 11.04
C GLY A 56 -4.32 -10.54 10.02
N LYS A 57 -5.60 -10.26 10.30
CA LYS A 57 -6.72 -10.52 9.40
C LYS A 57 -7.32 -9.22 8.91
N TYR A 58 -7.60 -9.15 7.60
CA TYR A 58 -8.27 -7.99 7.02
C TYR A 58 -9.73 -7.93 7.44
N GLN A 59 -10.24 -6.72 7.64
CA GLN A 59 -11.63 -6.48 8.00
C GLN A 59 -12.41 -5.97 6.80
N GLN A 60 -13.35 -6.78 6.32
CA GLN A 60 -14.06 -6.51 5.07
C GLN A 60 -14.78 -5.16 5.07
N GLN A 61 -15.44 -4.79 6.18
CA GLN A 61 -16.18 -3.53 6.27
C GLN A 61 -15.25 -2.31 6.18
N ALA A 62 -14.14 -2.33 6.92
CA ALA A 62 -13.13 -1.27 6.86
C ALA A 62 -12.56 -1.11 5.45
N VAL A 63 -12.23 -2.22 4.78
CA VAL A 63 -11.76 -2.19 3.38
C VAL A 63 -12.82 -1.63 2.44
N ARG A 64 -14.09 -2.02 2.62
CA ARG A 64 -15.20 -1.52 1.80
C ARG A 64 -15.37 -0.01 1.95
N GLU A 65 -15.27 0.50 3.17
CA GLU A 65 -15.36 1.94 3.43
C GLU A 65 -14.18 2.71 2.82
N MET A 66 -12.96 2.19 2.97
CA MET A 66 -11.78 2.76 2.32
C MET A 66 -11.93 2.83 0.79
N MET A 67 -12.41 1.75 0.17
CA MET A 67 -12.61 1.70 -1.28
C MET A 67 -13.65 2.73 -1.74
N ARG A 68 -14.78 2.86 -1.02
CA ARG A 68 -15.81 3.86 -1.34
C ARG A 68 -15.26 5.28 -1.25
N ARG A 69 -14.59 5.60 -0.14
CA ARG A 69 -13.99 6.93 0.05
C ARG A 69 -12.93 7.23 -0.99
N GLY A 70 -12.02 6.30 -1.23
CA GLY A 70 -10.92 6.46 -2.17
C GLY A 70 -11.40 6.72 -3.60
N MET A 71 -12.45 6.00 -4.04
CA MET A 71 -13.01 6.19 -5.37
C MET A 71 -13.70 7.54 -5.54
N MET A 72 -14.50 7.95 -4.55
CA MET A 72 -15.14 9.28 -4.58
C MET A 72 -14.09 10.40 -4.54
N GLU A 73 -13.04 10.27 -3.72
CA GLU A 73 -11.97 11.27 -3.63
C GLU A 73 -11.11 11.32 -4.92
N LEU A 74 -10.83 10.17 -5.52
CA LEU A 74 -10.06 10.09 -6.76
C LEU A 74 -10.81 10.73 -7.93
N THR A 75 -12.10 10.44 -8.07
CA THR A 75 -12.92 10.84 -9.22
C THR A 75 -13.64 12.17 -9.03
N GLY A 76 -13.95 12.55 -7.79
CA GLY A 76 -14.83 13.67 -7.45
C GLY A 76 -16.33 13.36 -7.58
N ALA A 77 -16.71 12.10 -7.79
CA ALA A 77 -18.12 11.70 -7.92
C ALA A 77 -18.88 11.85 -6.58
N PRO A 78 -20.19 12.19 -6.62
CA PRO A 78 -21.00 12.41 -5.43
C PRO A 78 -21.43 11.10 -4.73
N SER A 79 -21.28 9.95 -5.40
CA SER A 79 -21.53 8.62 -4.83
C SER A 79 -20.46 7.62 -5.27
N TRP A 80 -20.29 6.55 -4.50
CA TRP A 80 -19.29 5.53 -4.83
C TRP A 80 -19.71 4.72 -6.04
N GLU A 81 -21.00 4.49 -6.27
CA GLU A 81 -21.52 3.82 -7.46
C GLU A 81 -21.22 4.62 -8.74
N GLU A 82 -21.40 5.95 -8.71
CA GLU A 82 -21.05 6.82 -9.83
C GLU A 82 -19.55 6.88 -10.10
N ALA A 83 -18.72 6.75 -9.06
CA ALA A 83 -17.27 6.68 -9.22
C ALA A 83 -16.76 5.43 -9.98
N TRP A 84 -17.61 4.40 -10.13
CA TRP A 84 -17.30 3.15 -10.84
C TRP A 84 -17.99 3.01 -12.20
N ARG A 85 -18.87 3.95 -12.57
CA ARG A 85 -19.59 3.94 -13.84
C ARG A 85 -18.75 4.58 -14.93
#